data_AF-A0A4R7K425-F1
#
_entry.id   AF-A0A4R7K425-F1
#
_cell.length_a   1.000
_cell.length_b   1.000
_cell.length_c   1.000
_cell.angle_alpha   90.00
_cell.angle_beta   90.00
_cell.angle_gamma   90.00
#
_symmetry.space_group_name_H-M   'P 1'
#
loop_
_entity.id
_entity.type
_entity.pdbx_description
1 polymer ?
#
loop_
_entity_poly.entity_id
_entity_poly.type
_entity_poly.pdbx_seq_one_letter_code
_entity_poly.pdbx_strand_id
1 'polypeptide(L)'
;MRDRNNKIKHIVISIGLLFCLAIGYLLYLILWGGNYLIFRVSPAINTVSKINSAEKTGGTVELSEADVNGIIETFMKNGISKSGFTVNKIYSKISEGKVYIYIPGRYGSLKVMLYCEGNLSYKNDKINFVPSIFKVGKLKLSKSFVMNRLKTFSDDGITVLENSIEIDKDVIPFGFSNLIVDNDKVIVSVEKVTKETDKSQAGVSTEEKSVSNEDLLKKASRQLNGAHSSVKSPKNKDIIRRIQSTINKMIQNPLYPYHKDAEEVKAMKNQLTQGEKDELQNAILDNMDTSTIKQIRSTFGI
;
A
#
# COMPACT_ATOMS: atom_id res chain seq x y z
N MET A 1 63.91 23.35 9.61
CA MET A 1 62.65 23.55 8.84
C MET A 1 62.18 22.33 8.04
N ARG A 2 63.08 21.58 7.38
CA ARG A 2 62.75 20.40 6.54
C ARG A 2 62.02 19.26 7.28
N ASP A 3 62.40 18.98 8.53
CA ASP A 3 61.85 17.88 9.32
C ASP A 3 60.41 18.12 9.83
N ARG A 4 60.09 19.39 10.16
CA ARG A 4 58.72 19.82 10.54
C ARG A 4 57.73 19.67 9.38
N ASN A 5 58.15 20.00 8.15
CA ASN A 5 57.31 19.84 6.97
C ASN A 5 57.01 18.37 6.64
N ASN A 6 57.96 17.47 6.88
CA ASN A 6 57.73 16.03 6.68
C ASN A 6 56.76 15.46 7.72
N LYS A 7 56.87 15.86 8.99
CA LYS A 7 55.91 15.49 10.05
C LYS A 7 54.49 15.99 9.74
N ILE A 8 54.34 17.24 9.28
CA ILE A 8 53.03 17.79 8.91
C ILE A 8 52.44 17.03 7.71
N LYS A 9 53.25 16.71 6.68
CA LYS A 9 52.80 15.89 5.54
C LYS A 9 52.33 14.51 5.98
N HIS A 10 53.07 13.83 6.86
CA HIS A 10 52.66 12.54 7.41
C HIS A 10 51.35 12.63 8.19
N ILE A 11 51.18 13.65 9.04
CA ILE A 11 49.93 13.86 9.79
C ILE A 11 48.75 14.07 8.84
N VAL A 12 48.89 14.92 7.82
CA VAL A 12 47.84 15.18 6.84
C VAL A 12 47.47 13.90 6.07
N ILE A 13 48.46 13.11 5.64
CA ILE A 13 48.23 11.84 4.96
C ILE A 13 47.53 10.84 5.88
N SER A 14 47.95 10.73 7.14
CA SER A 14 47.32 9.83 8.13
C SER A 14 45.88 10.21 8.43
N ILE A 15 45.58 11.52 8.56
CA ILE A 15 44.20 12.01 8.73
C ILE A 15 43.36 11.69 7.50
N GLY A 16 43.89 11.93 6.29
CA GLY A 16 43.21 11.60 5.05
C GLY A 16 42.90 10.11 4.95
N LEU A 17 43.85 9.25 5.31
CA LEU A 17 43.67 7.80 5.31
C LEU A 17 42.61 7.34 6.32
N LEU A 18 42.62 7.89 7.54
CA LEU A 18 41.59 7.62 8.55
C LEU A 18 40.20 8.01 8.06
N PHE A 19 40.09 9.16 7.38
CA PHE A 19 38.83 9.62 6.80
C PHE A 19 38.35 8.68 5.69
N CYS A 20 39.24 8.22 4.82
CA CYS A 20 38.92 7.23 3.78
C CYS A 20 38.46 5.89 4.38
N LEU A 21 39.11 5.41 5.44
CA LEU A 21 38.71 4.18 6.13
C LEU A 21 37.33 4.34 6.79
N ALA A 22 37.07 5.49 7.42
CA ALA A 22 35.78 5.79 8.02
C ALA A 22 34.65 5.83 6.97
N ILE A 23 34.88 6.47 5.82
CA ILE A 23 33.93 6.49 4.70
C ILE A 23 33.72 5.08 4.16
N GLY A 24 34.80 4.31 3.94
CA GLY A 24 34.72 2.94 3.46
C GLY A 24 33.90 2.04 4.40
N TYR A 25 34.11 2.17 5.71
CA TYR A 25 33.32 1.46 6.71
C TYR A 25 31.85 1.90 6.73
N LEU A 26 31.58 3.19 6.62
CA LEU A 26 30.21 3.71 6.57
C LEU A 26 29.46 3.18 5.32
N LEU A 27 30.12 3.18 4.16
CA LEU A 27 29.58 2.59 2.93
C LEU A 27 29.33 1.09 3.09
N TYR A 28 30.25 0.36 3.72
CA TYR A 28 30.04 -1.06 4.05
C TYR A 28 28.79 -1.28 4.92
N LEU A 29 28.56 -0.44 5.94
CA LEU A 29 27.37 -0.53 6.78
C LEU A 29 26.07 -0.24 6.02
N ILE A 30 26.08 0.76 5.14
CA ILE A 30 24.90 1.19 4.35
C ILE A 30 24.57 0.17 3.26
N LEU A 31 25.58 -0.34 2.56
CA LEU A 31 25.43 -1.26 1.43
C LEU A 31 25.24 -2.72 1.85
N TRP A 32 25.31 -3.03 3.14
CA TRP A 32 25.01 -4.38 3.61
C TRP A 32 23.51 -4.67 3.45
N GLY A 33 23.18 -5.54 2.50
CA GLY A 33 21.80 -5.90 2.16
C GLY A 33 21.05 -6.76 3.19
N GLY A 34 21.67 -7.03 4.35
CA GLY A 34 21.21 -8.06 5.28
C GLY A 34 21.32 -9.47 4.66
N ASN A 35 21.45 -10.51 5.47
CA ASN A 35 21.29 -11.86 4.95
C ASN A 35 19.90 -11.94 4.30
N TYR A 36 19.84 -12.44 3.05
CA TYR A 36 18.63 -12.53 2.23
C TYR A 36 17.43 -13.03 3.05
N LEU A 37 16.60 -12.09 3.50
CA LEU A 37 15.38 -12.43 4.22
C LEU A 37 14.43 -13.01 3.18
N ILE A 38 14.13 -14.31 3.32
CA ILE A 38 13.15 -14.99 2.47
C ILE A 38 11.78 -14.67 3.08
N PHE A 39 11.12 -13.65 2.56
CA PHE A 39 9.76 -13.32 2.96
C PHE A 39 8.78 -14.18 2.17
N ARG A 40 7.86 -14.82 2.89
CA ARG A 40 6.76 -15.55 2.27
C ARG A 40 5.67 -14.55 1.90
N VAL A 41 5.13 -14.70 0.69
CA VAL A 41 4.02 -13.87 0.21
C VAL A 41 2.89 -14.80 -0.18
N SER A 42 1.72 -14.60 0.44
CA SER A 42 0.50 -15.27 0.02
C SER A 42 0.00 -14.59 -1.24
N PRO A 43 -0.41 -15.34 -2.30
CA PRO A 43 -1.06 -14.73 -3.45
C PRO A 43 -2.24 -13.88 -2.98
N ALA A 44 -2.34 -12.64 -3.47
CA ALA A 44 -3.35 -11.66 -3.04
C ALA A 44 -4.79 -12.24 -3.04
N ILE A 45 -5.07 -13.19 -3.93
CA ILE A 45 -6.33 -13.91 -4.08
C ILE A 45 -6.75 -14.71 -2.83
N ASN A 46 -5.78 -15.32 -2.14
CA ASN A 46 -6.03 -16.11 -0.93
C ASN A 46 -6.32 -15.20 0.25
N THR A 47 -5.62 -14.07 0.34
CA THR A 47 -5.86 -13.07 1.38
C THR A 47 -7.22 -12.41 1.19
N VAL A 48 -7.54 -12.00 -0.04
CA VAL A 48 -8.80 -11.30 -0.33
C VAL A 48 -10.01 -12.24 -0.24
N SER A 49 -9.90 -13.51 -0.64
CA SER A 49 -10.99 -14.49 -0.46
C SER A 49 -11.30 -14.78 1.01
N LYS A 50 -10.28 -14.86 1.89
CA LYS A 50 -10.46 -14.94 3.34
C LYS A 50 -11.22 -13.73 3.89
N ILE A 51 -10.81 -12.52 3.49
CA ILE A 51 -11.45 -11.27 3.93
C ILE A 51 -12.89 -11.18 3.43
N ASN A 52 -13.12 -11.42 2.14
CA ASN A 52 -14.45 -11.41 1.53
C ASN A 52 -15.40 -12.45 2.14
N SER A 53 -14.87 -13.57 2.64
CA SER A 53 -15.69 -14.58 3.31
C SER A 53 -16.15 -14.09 4.67
N ALA A 54 -15.29 -13.39 5.42
CA ALA A 54 -15.65 -12.78 6.70
C ALA A 54 -16.57 -11.56 6.55
N GLU A 55 -16.44 -10.77 5.47
CA GLU A 55 -17.35 -9.65 5.16
C GLU A 55 -18.82 -10.11 5.01
N LYS A 56 -19.06 -11.35 4.56
CA LYS A 56 -20.42 -11.90 4.38
C LYS A 56 -21.11 -12.22 5.69
N THR A 57 -20.35 -12.69 6.68
CA THR A 57 -20.90 -13.13 7.97
C THR A 57 -20.78 -12.06 9.04
N GLY A 58 -19.87 -11.10 8.87
CA GLY A 58 -19.28 -10.35 9.98
C GLY A 58 -18.37 -11.28 10.80
N GLY A 59 -17.25 -10.77 11.30
CA GLY A 59 -16.37 -11.57 12.15
C GLY A 59 -14.92 -11.11 12.15
N THR A 60 -14.05 -11.96 12.67
CA THR A 60 -12.61 -11.72 12.74
C THR A 60 -11.87 -12.58 11.72
N VAL A 61 -10.90 -11.99 11.03
CA VAL A 61 -9.98 -12.68 10.14
C VAL A 61 -8.59 -12.65 10.75
N GLU A 62 -7.96 -13.81 10.83
CA GLU A 62 -6.55 -13.90 11.16
C GLU A 62 -5.72 -13.81 9.87
N LEU A 63 -4.87 -12.79 9.80
CA LEU A 63 -3.93 -12.58 8.71
C LEU A 63 -2.53 -12.98 9.19
N SER A 64 -1.96 -13.96 8.50
CA SER A 64 -0.55 -14.34 8.68
C SER A 64 0.39 -13.30 8.07
N GLU A 65 1.69 -13.39 8.36
CA GLU A 65 2.73 -12.61 7.69
C GLU A 65 2.60 -12.67 6.16
N ALA A 66 2.35 -13.88 5.62
CA ALA A 66 2.20 -14.08 4.18
C ALA A 66 0.97 -13.36 3.63
N ASP A 67 -0.14 -13.35 4.38
CA ASP A 67 -1.37 -12.66 3.96
C ASP A 67 -1.15 -11.13 3.95
N VAL A 68 -0.52 -10.58 4.98
CA VAL A 68 -0.17 -9.16 5.08
C VAL A 68 0.78 -8.73 3.95
N ASN A 69 1.78 -9.55 3.64
CA ASN A 69 2.68 -9.29 2.52
C ASN A 69 1.95 -9.31 1.16
N GLY A 70 0.93 -10.16 0.98
CA GLY A 70 0.11 -10.17 -0.24
C GLY A 70 -0.72 -8.89 -0.40
N ILE A 71 -1.22 -8.32 0.71
CA ILE A 71 -1.90 -7.01 0.70
C ILE A 71 -0.89 -5.91 0.31
N ILE A 72 0.28 -5.88 0.95
CA ILE A 72 1.33 -4.89 0.65
C ILE A 72 1.77 -4.95 -0.82
N GLU A 73 1.96 -6.16 -1.36
CA GLU A 73 2.35 -6.33 -2.76
C GLU A 73 1.31 -5.75 -3.72
N THR A 74 0.01 -5.84 -3.37
CA THR A 74 -1.07 -5.21 -4.14
C THR A 74 -0.90 -3.69 -4.26
N PHE A 75 -0.44 -3.02 -3.19
CA PHE A 75 -0.15 -1.58 -3.21
C PHE A 75 1.16 -1.23 -3.91
N MET A 76 2.13 -2.15 -3.94
CA MET A 76 3.48 -1.89 -4.44
C MET A 76 3.70 -2.32 -5.90
N LYS A 77 2.67 -2.78 -6.62
CA LYS A 77 2.79 -3.33 -8.00
C LYS A 77 3.54 -2.41 -8.98
N ASN A 78 3.30 -1.11 -8.91
CA ASN A 78 3.95 -0.14 -9.81
C ASN A 78 5.30 0.37 -9.27
N GLY A 79 5.71 -0.08 -8.08
CA GLY A 79 6.79 0.50 -7.31
C GLY A 79 6.55 1.97 -6.96
N ILE A 80 7.49 2.55 -6.23
CA ILE A 80 7.49 3.97 -5.88
C ILE A 80 8.85 4.53 -6.30
N SER A 81 8.84 5.57 -7.14
CA SER A 81 10.04 6.33 -7.48
C SER A 81 9.84 7.80 -7.14
N LYS A 82 10.46 8.28 -6.06
CA LYS A 82 10.34 9.66 -5.59
C LYS A 82 11.65 10.13 -4.94
N SER A 83 12.06 11.36 -5.26
CA SER A 83 13.27 12.00 -4.71
C SER A 83 14.56 11.17 -4.84
N GLY A 84 14.75 10.52 -5.98
CA GLY A 84 15.93 9.68 -6.27
C GLY A 84 15.91 8.31 -5.62
N PHE A 85 14.84 7.98 -4.88
CA PHE A 85 14.64 6.67 -4.27
C PHE A 85 13.65 5.83 -5.10
N THR A 86 14.01 4.58 -5.37
CA THR A 86 13.16 3.60 -6.06
C THR A 86 12.95 2.39 -5.17
N VAL A 87 11.68 2.05 -4.94
CA VAL A 87 11.23 0.89 -4.15
C VAL A 87 10.30 0.05 -5.01
N ASN A 88 10.64 -1.22 -5.19
CA ASN A 88 9.79 -2.14 -5.95
C ASN A 88 9.07 -3.13 -5.05
N LYS A 89 9.54 -3.33 -3.81
CA LYS A 89 8.98 -4.30 -2.87
C LYS A 89 9.05 -3.76 -1.46
N ILE A 90 8.03 -4.07 -0.68
CA ILE A 90 8.00 -3.87 0.76
C ILE A 90 7.59 -5.21 1.35
N TYR A 91 8.29 -5.60 2.42
CA TYR A 91 7.97 -6.79 3.17
C TYR A 91 7.73 -6.42 4.62
N SER A 92 6.79 -7.11 5.24
CA SER A 92 6.48 -7.05 6.64
C SER A 92 6.75 -8.40 7.28
N LYS A 93 7.28 -8.37 8.50
CA LYS A 93 7.28 -9.47 9.45
C LYS A 93 6.50 -9.00 10.68
N ILE A 94 5.63 -9.86 11.19
CA ILE A 94 4.94 -9.63 12.47
C ILE A 94 5.51 -10.63 13.45
N SER A 95 6.04 -10.14 14.57
CA SER A 95 6.52 -11.02 15.62
C SER A 95 6.61 -10.31 16.95
N GLU A 96 6.35 -11.03 18.03
CA GLU A 96 6.39 -10.49 19.40
C GLU A 96 5.52 -9.24 19.56
N GLY A 97 4.37 -9.18 18.88
CA GLY A 97 3.44 -8.04 18.93
C GLY A 97 3.92 -6.80 18.18
N LYS A 98 5.03 -6.90 17.44
CA LYS A 98 5.62 -5.79 16.67
C LYS A 98 5.56 -6.04 15.17
N VAL A 99 5.62 -4.94 14.43
CA VAL A 99 5.72 -4.94 12.97
C VAL A 99 7.13 -4.52 12.54
N TYR A 100 7.72 -5.34 11.69
CA TYR A 100 9.05 -5.14 11.10
C TYR A 100 8.89 -4.95 9.60
N ILE A 101 9.27 -3.79 9.08
CA ILE A 101 9.15 -3.43 7.68
C ILE A 101 10.54 -3.43 7.03
N TYR A 102 10.67 -4.13 5.91
CA TYR A 102 11.88 -4.25 5.12
C TYR A 102 11.62 -3.73 3.71
N ILE A 103 12.45 -2.79 3.28
CA ILE A 103 12.27 -2.08 2.01
C ILE A 103 13.58 -2.17 1.22
N PRO A 104 13.74 -3.22 0.39
CA PRO A 104 14.82 -3.26 -0.58
C PRO A 104 14.57 -2.19 -1.65
N GLY A 105 15.53 -1.30 -1.83
CA GLY A 105 15.40 -0.18 -2.74
C GLY A 105 16.72 0.26 -3.34
N ARG A 106 16.65 1.38 -4.06
CA ARG A 106 17.81 2.03 -4.66
C ARG A 106 17.75 3.52 -4.42
N TYR A 107 18.87 4.12 -4.04
CA TYR A 107 19.07 5.56 -4.06
C TYR A 107 20.07 5.89 -5.15
N GLY A 108 19.59 6.41 -6.29
CA GLY A 108 20.38 6.45 -7.53
C GLY A 108 20.87 5.05 -7.94
N SER A 109 22.19 4.88 -8.09
CA SER A 109 22.78 3.58 -8.42
C SER A 109 22.96 2.65 -7.22
N LEU A 110 22.94 3.18 -6.00
CA LEU A 110 23.25 2.44 -4.77
C LEU A 110 22.07 1.56 -4.36
N LYS A 111 22.32 0.26 -4.16
CA LYS A 111 21.36 -0.67 -3.57
C LYS A 111 21.37 -0.49 -2.06
N VAL A 112 20.21 -0.31 -1.47
CA VAL A 112 20.07 -0.16 -0.01
C VAL A 112 18.92 -0.99 0.51
N MET A 113 19.02 -1.39 1.77
CA MET A 113 17.94 -2.03 2.51
C MET A 113 17.50 -1.07 3.61
N LEU A 114 16.27 -0.55 3.54
CA LEU A 114 15.68 0.17 4.65
C LEU A 114 14.99 -0.82 5.58
N TYR A 115 15.08 -0.54 6.87
CA TYR A 115 14.41 -1.30 7.91
C TYR A 115 13.70 -0.35 8.86
N CYS A 116 12.47 -0.71 9.23
CA CYS A 116 11.71 -0.05 10.27
C CYS A 116 11.14 -1.09 11.22
N GLU A 117 11.15 -0.80 12.51
CA GLU A 117 10.42 -1.53 13.55
C GLU A 117 9.42 -0.58 14.19
N GLY A 118 8.23 -1.07 14.52
CA GLY A 118 7.25 -0.28 15.24
C GLY A 118 6.04 -1.07 15.72
N ASN A 119 5.16 -0.37 16.41
CA ASN A 119 3.88 -0.89 16.88
C ASN A 119 2.77 -0.40 15.96
N LEU A 120 1.79 -1.26 15.73
CA LEU A 120 0.60 -0.95 14.96
C LEU A 120 -0.61 -0.94 15.90
N SER A 121 -1.47 0.05 15.73
CA SER A 121 -2.70 0.21 16.50
C SER A 121 -3.80 0.74 15.59
N TYR A 122 -5.05 0.50 15.96
CA TYR A 122 -6.20 1.06 15.26
C TYR A 122 -7.00 1.96 16.20
N LYS A 123 -7.22 3.20 15.81
CA LYS A 123 -7.96 4.19 16.60
C LYS A 123 -8.55 5.26 15.70
N ASN A 124 -9.77 5.70 15.99
CA ASN A 124 -10.46 6.79 15.28
C ASN A 124 -10.51 6.55 13.76
N ASP A 125 -10.85 5.34 13.33
CA ASP A 125 -10.88 4.94 11.91
C ASP A 125 -9.56 5.07 11.15
N LYS A 126 -8.44 5.08 11.89
CA LYS A 126 -7.10 5.13 11.33
C LYS A 126 -6.23 4.01 11.89
N ILE A 127 -5.39 3.47 11.01
CA ILE A 127 -4.25 2.66 11.40
C ILE A 127 -3.13 3.62 11.81
N ASN A 128 -2.73 3.53 13.07
CA ASN A 128 -1.64 4.32 13.63
C ASN A 128 -0.41 3.44 13.83
N PHE A 129 0.65 3.73 13.07
CA PHE A 129 1.95 3.08 13.16
C PHE A 129 2.94 3.97 13.90
N VAL A 130 3.50 3.46 15.00
CA VAL A 130 4.49 4.18 15.82
C VAL A 130 5.86 3.53 15.64
N PRO A 131 6.73 4.10 14.80
CA PRO A 131 8.07 3.57 14.60
C PRO A 131 8.96 3.78 15.82
N SER A 132 9.76 2.77 16.14
CA SER A 132 10.73 2.76 17.24
C SER A 132 12.18 2.75 16.75
N ILE A 133 12.47 2.04 15.65
CA ILE A 133 13.82 1.89 15.10
C ILE A 133 13.79 2.06 13.58
N PHE A 134 14.72 2.86 13.07
CA PHE A 134 15.01 2.95 11.63
C PHE A 134 16.45 2.54 11.36
N LYS A 135 16.69 1.79 10.27
CA LYS A 135 18.03 1.47 9.79
C LYS A 135 18.14 1.57 8.27
N VAL A 136 19.36 1.83 7.79
CA VAL A 136 19.79 1.61 6.40
C VAL A 136 20.98 0.65 6.43
N GLY A 137 20.79 -0.56 5.90
CA GLY A 137 21.72 -1.66 6.14
C GLY A 137 21.88 -1.90 7.65
N LYS A 138 23.12 -1.78 8.16
CA LYS A 138 23.41 -1.85 9.62
C LYS A 138 23.24 -0.53 10.36
N LEU A 139 23.20 0.59 9.65
CA LEU A 139 23.29 1.91 10.26
C LEU A 139 21.94 2.29 10.86
N LYS A 140 21.87 2.44 12.18
CA LYS A 140 20.68 2.98 12.86
C LYS A 140 20.58 4.49 12.58
N LEU A 141 19.39 4.94 12.21
CA LEU A 141 19.09 6.34 11.95
C LEU A 141 18.33 6.97 13.12
N SER A 142 18.49 8.28 13.28
CA SER A 142 17.67 9.07 14.20
C SER A 142 16.21 9.06 13.75
N LYS A 143 15.29 8.79 14.69
CA LYS A 143 13.84 8.84 14.45
C LYS A 143 13.42 10.21 13.92
N SER A 144 13.84 11.28 14.56
CA SER A 144 13.48 12.65 14.18
C SER A 144 13.93 12.99 12.75
N PHE A 145 15.14 12.56 12.38
CA PHE A 145 15.66 12.74 11.02
C PHE A 145 14.78 12.04 9.98
N VAL A 146 14.46 10.76 10.22
CA VAL A 146 13.65 9.96 9.29
C VAL A 146 12.22 10.48 9.21
N MET A 147 11.57 10.75 10.35
CA MET A 147 10.20 11.26 10.40
C MET A 147 10.08 12.62 9.69
N ASN A 148 11.04 13.53 9.91
CA ASN A 148 11.04 14.81 9.20
C ASN A 148 11.16 14.65 7.68
N ARG A 149 11.93 13.66 7.21
CA ARG A 149 12.01 13.34 5.78
C ARG A 149 10.73 12.69 5.27
N LEU A 150 10.10 11.82 6.07
CA LEU A 150 8.85 11.15 5.69
C LEU A 150 7.68 12.12 5.54
N LYS A 151 7.68 13.28 6.21
CA LYS A 151 6.66 14.32 6.02
C LYS A 151 6.47 14.74 4.55
N THR A 152 7.53 14.69 3.74
CA THR A 152 7.44 15.00 2.29
C THR A 152 6.76 13.90 1.47
N PHE A 153 6.44 12.77 2.09
CA PHE A 153 5.73 11.62 1.52
C PHE A 153 4.30 11.49 2.03
N SER A 154 3.82 12.44 2.83
CA SER A 154 2.38 12.53 3.13
C SER A 154 1.61 12.69 1.81
N ASP A 155 0.49 11.98 1.71
CA ASP A 155 -0.37 11.90 0.52
C ASP A 155 -1.82 11.64 0.98
N ASP A 156 -2.78 11.66 0.06
CA ASP A 156 -4.18 11.41 0.38
C ASP A 156 -4.34 10.05 1.08
N GLY A 157 -4.79 10.07 2.35
CA GLY A 157 -4.97 8.89 3.18
C GLY A 157 -3.76 8.47 4.03
N ILE A 158 -2.61 9.14 3.93
CA ILE A 158 -1.42 8.89 4.75
C ILE A 158 -0.88 10.20 5.33
N THR A 159 -0.98 10.34 6.64
CA THR A 159 -0.50 11.51 7.39
C THR A 159 0.73 11.15 8.22
N VAL A 160 1.85 11.83 7.99
CA VAL A 160 3.06 11.65 8.80
C VAL A 160 3.13 12.71 9.90
N LEU A 161 2.93 12.28 11.14
CA LEU A 161 3.04 13.12 12.33
C LEU A 161 4.49 13.12 12.86
N GLU A 162 4.72 13.79 13.99
CA GLU A 162 6.06 13.86 14.59
C GLU A 162 6.60 12.47 14.99
N ASN A 163 5.74 11.64 15.58
CA ASN A 163 6.15 10.37 16.18
C ASN A 163 5.43 9.14 15.62
N SER A 164 4.46 9.33 14.74
CA SER A 164 3.63 8.28 14.17
C SER A 164 3.28 8.56 12.71
N ILE A 165 2.79 7.52 12.05
CA ILE A 165 2.23 7.56 10.70
C ILE A 165 0.80 7.09 10.84
N GLU A 166 -0.15 7.94 10.47
CA GLU A 166 -1.56 7.61 10.40
C GLU A 166 -1.93 7.25 8.96
N ILE A 167 -2.64 6.14 8.80
CA ILE A 167 -3.14 5.65 7.52
C ILE A 167 -4.65 5.53 7.69
N ASP A 168 -5.41 6.25 6.87
CA ASP A 168 -6.87 6.19 6.90
C ASP A 168 -7.33 4.80 6.49
N LYS A 169 -8.33 4.25 7.19
CA LYS A 169 -8.85 2.90 6.91
C LYS A 169 -9.25 2.74 5.45
N ASP A 170 -9.74 3.82 4.84
CA ASP A 170 -10.22 3.84 3.46
C ASP A 170 -9.11 3.56 2.45
N VAL A 171 -7.82 3.74 2.78
CA VAL A 171 -6.70 3.36 1.91
C VAL A 171 -6.67 1.85 1.65
N ILE A 172 -7.20 1.06 2.60
CA ILE A 172 -7.24 -0.39 2.51
C ILE A 172 -8.43 -0.83 1.64
N PRO A 173 -8.23 -1.71 0.64
CA PRO A 173 -9.27 -2.05 -0.33
C PRO A 173 -10.32 -3.03 0.23
N PHE A 174 -10.55 -3.04 1.54
CA PHE A 174 -11.56 -3.83 2.23
C PHE A 174 -12.03 -3.14 3.51
N GLY A 175 -13.29 -3.40 3.89
CA GLY A 175 -13.89 -2.79 5.07
C GLY A 175 -13.44 -3.51 6.34
N PHE A 176 -13.04 -2.77 7.36
CA PHE A 176 -12.76 -3.32 8.68
C PHE A 176 -13.06 -2.29 9.76
N SER A 177 -13.49 -2.77 10.93
CA SER A 177 -13.83 -1.95 12.10
C SER A 177 -12.74 -1.95 13.15
N ASN A 178 -11.81 -2.91 13.10
CA ASN A 178 -10.71 -3.00 14.04
C ASN A 178 -9.53 -3.79 13.49
N LEU A 179 -8.34 -3.49 14.00
CA LEU A 179 -7.10 -4.21 13.70
C LEU A 179 -6.27 -4.36 14.99
N ILE A 180 -5.84 -5.58 15.27
CA ILE A 180 -5.00 -5.92 16.43
C ILE A 180 -3.79 -6.72 15.95
N VAL A 181 -2.61 -6.39 16.45
CA VAL A 181 -1.42 -7.25 16.30
C VAL A 181 -1.36 -8.18 17.50
N ASP A 182 -1.44 -9.48 17.24
CA ASP A 182 -1.39 -10.54 18.25
C ASP A 182 -0.23 -11.48 17.95
N ASN A 183 0.84 -11.38 18.72
CA ASN A 183 2.07 -12.16 18.57
C ASN A 183 2.64 -12.11 17.14
N ASP A 184 2.42 -13.17 16.35
CA ASP A 184 2.93 -13.34 14.98
C ASP A 184 1.85 -13.15 13.89
N LYS A 185 0.66 -12.65 14.26
CA LYS A 185 -0.48 -12.44 13.34
C LYS A 185 -1.14 -11.07 13.51
N VAL A 186 -1.89 -10.66 12.48
CA VAL A 186 -2.78 -9.50 12.52
C VAL A 186 -4.21 -10.00 12.52
N ILE A 187 -4.98 -9.64 13.54
CA ILE A 187 -6.40 -9.93 13.63
C ILE A 187 -7.15 -8.70 13.14
N VAL A 188 -7.98 -8.88 12.11
CA VAL A 188 -8.81 -7.82 11.55
C VAL A 188 -10.27 -8.15 11.83
N SER A 189 -10.99 -7.22 12.49
CA SER A 189 -12.44 -7.32 12.64
C SER A 189 -13.09 -6.70 11.41
N VAL A 190 -13.84 -7.51 10.69
CA VAL A 190 -14.46 -7.17 9.43
C VAL A 190 -15.93 -6.89 9.67
N GLU A 191 -16.38 -5.73 9.24
CA GLU A 191 -17.79 -5.36 9.33
C GLU A 191 -18.60 -6.28 8.42
N LYS A 192 -19.74 -6.77 8.93
CA LYS A 192 -20.70 -7.44 8.07
C LYS A 192 -21.17 -6.40 7.05
N VAL A 193 -21.14 -6.73 5.76
CA VAL A 193 -21.79 -5.91 4.74
C VAL A 193 -23.31 -6.03 4.97
N THR A 194 -23.86 -5.19 5.83
CA THR A 194 -25.30 -5.00 5.97
C THR A 194 -25.75 -4.14 4.79
N LYS A 195 -26.77 -4.61 4.09
CA LYS A 195 -27.42 -3.85 3.01
C LYS A 195 -28.14 -2.65 3.64
N GLU A 196 -27.41 -1.58 3.95
CA GLU A 196 -28.06 -0.32 4.29
C GLU A 196 -28.38 0.44 3.02
N THR A 197 -29.67 0.69 2.89
CA THR A 197 -30.29 1.44 1.82
C THR A 197 -30.19 2.91 2.21
N ASP A 198 -29.05 3.54 1.99
CA ASP A 198 -28.93 4.98 2.24
C ASP A 198 -29.52 5.78 1.07
N LYS A 199 -30.74 6.26 1.32
CA LYS A 199 -31.36 7.35 0.59
C LYS A 199 -30.82 8.69 1.12
N SER A 200 -30.20 9.46 0.21
CA SER A 200 -30.12 10.95 0.22
C SER A 200 -29.29 11.58 1.36
N GLN A 201 -28.67 12.76 1.27
CA GLN A 201 -28.45 13.78 0.24
C GLN A 201 -27.37 14.75 0.78
N ALA A 202 -26.61 15.34 -0.14
CA ALA A 202 -26.10 16.72 -0.16
C ALA A 202 -25.61 17.43 1.14
N GLY A 203 -24.32 17.78 1.11
CA GLY A 203 -23.84 19.10 1.54
C GLY A 203 -22.95 19.11 2.77
N VAL A 204 -21.64 19.28 2.58
CA VAL A 204 -20.84 20.40 3.15
C VAL A 204 -19.57 20.54 2.30
N SER A 205 -19.35 21.77 1.85
CA SER A 205 -18.14 22.28 1.21
C SER A 205 -16.98 22.39 2.20
N THR A 206 -15.81 21.88 1.83
CA THR A 206 -14.53 22.41 2.33
C THR A 206 -13.51 22.31 1.20
N GLU A 207 -12.90 23.45 0.89
CA GLU A 207 -11.91 23.62 -0.17
C GLU A 207 -10.60 22.90 0.19
N GLU A 208 -10.49 21.64 -0.22
CA GLU A 208 -9.22 20.99 -0.54
C GLU A 208 -9.24 20.69 -2.05
N LYS A 209 -8.08 20.63 -2.71
CA LYS A 209 -7.98 20.37 -4.16
C LYS A 209 -8.44 18.94 -4.49
N SER A 210 -9.74 18.69 -4.40
CA SER A 210 -10.38 17.41 -4.69
C SER A 210 -10.25 17.12 -6.18
N VAL A 211 -9.63 16.00 -6.52
CA VAL A 211 -9.84 15.39 -7.84
C VAL A 211 -11.35 15.25 -8.00
N SER A 212 -11.93 15.90 -9.02
CA SER A 212 -13.37 15.89 -9.20
C SER A 212 -13.85 14.45 -9.37
N ASN A 213 -15.04 14.11 -8.85
CA ASN A 213 -15.63 12.77 -9.05
C ASN A 213 -15.67 12.38 -10.54
N GLU A 214 -15.85 13.36 -11.42
CA GLU A 214 -15.81 13.17 -12.87
C GLU A 214 -14.43 12.69 -13.36
N ASP A 215 -13.34 13.25 -12.84
CA ASP A 215 -11.98 12.83 -13.21
C ASP A 215 -11.66 11.42 -12.73
N LEU A 216 -12.13 11.04 -11.53
CA LEU A 216 -12.01 9.66 -11.02
C LEU A 216 -12.79 8.67 -11.88
N LEU A 217 -14.00 9.01 -12.31
CA LEU A 217 -14.80 8.18 -13.21
C LEU A 217 -14.14 8.04 -14.59
N LYS A 218 -13.62 9.13 -15.17
CA LYS A 218 -12.87 9.10 -16.44
C LYS A 218 -11.62 8.23 -16.33
N LYS A 219 -10.90 8.34 -15.22
CA LYS A 219 -9.71 7.51 -14.95
C LYS A 219 -10.09 6.04 -14.83
N ALA A 220 -11.14 5.72 -14.06
CA ALA A 220 -11.63 4.35 -13.89
C ALA A 220 -12.05 3.72 -15.23
N SER A 221 -12.79 4.46 -16.07
CA SER A 221 -13.20 4.00 -17.40
C SER A 221 -11.99 3.62 -18.29
N ARG A 222 -10.93 4.43 -18.29
CA ARG A 222 -9.69 4.15 -19.02
C ARG A 222 -8.96 2.92 -18.50
N GLN A 223 -8.82 2.80 -17.19
CA GLN A 223 -8.10 1.69 -16.54
C GLN A 223 -8.82 0.35 -16.69
N LEU A 224 -10.15 0.36 -16.73
CA LEU A 224 -10.96 -0.82 -17.01
C LEU A 224 -10.69 -1.44 -18.38
N ASN A 225 -10.13 -0.70 -19.36
CA ASN A 225 -9.71 -1.28 -20.64
C ASN A 225 -8.54 -2.27 -20.46
N GLY A 226 -7.63 -1.98 -19.52
CA GLY A 226 -6.55 -2.90 -19.17
C GLY A 226 -7.11 -4.17 -18.53
N ALA A 227 -8.02 -4.01 -17.57
CA ALA A 227 -8.72 -5.14 -16.94
C ALA A 227 -9.45 -5.99 -17.98
N HIS A 228 -10.21 -5.37 -18.89
CA HIS A 228 -10.94 -6.05 -19.97
C HIS A 228 -10.03 -6.89 -20.87
N SER A 229 -8.85 -6.35 -21.17
CA SER A 229 -7.85 -7.01 -22.01
C SER A 229 -7.14 -8.17 -21.29
N SER A 230 -7.03 -8.10 -19.97
CA SER A 230 -6.31 -9.09 -19.15
C SER A 230 -7.12 -10.34 -18.82
N VAL A 231 -8.45 -10.27 -18.85
CA VAL A 231 -9.32 -11.43 -18.57
C VAL A 231 -9.48 -12.30 -19.81
N LYS A 232 -9.50 -13.63 -19.62
CA LYS A 232 -9.73 -14.62 -20.68
C LYS A 232 -11.21 -15.02 -20.74
N SER A 233 -11.89 -15.15 -19.60
CA SER A 233 -13.30 -15.56 -19.58
C SER A 233 -14.21 -14.54 -20.28
N PRO A 234 -15.06 -14.98 -21.23
CA PRO A 234 -16.08 -14.11 -21.83
C PRO A 234 -17.01 -13.48 -20.80
N LYS A 235 -17.39 -14.21 -19.74
CA LYS A 235 -18.25 -13.68 -18.67
C LYS A 235 -17.57 -12.53 -17.92
N ASN A 236 -16.28 -12.65 -17.67
CA ASN A 236 -15.49 -11.58 -17.04
C ASN A 236 -15.39 -10.34 -17.93
N LYS A 237 -15.21 -10.54 -19.24
CA LYS A 237 -15.25 -9.44 -20.23
C LYS A 237 -16.60 -8.72 -20.23
N ASP A 238 -17.69 -9.47 -20.12
CA ASP A 238 -19.05 -8.92 -20.10
C ASP A 238 -19.29 -8.08 -18.84
N ILE A 239 -18.84 -8.56 -17.68
CA ILE A 239 -18.91 -7.81 -16.42
C ILE A 239 -18.14 -6.49 -16.52
N ILE A 240 -16.87 -6.55 -16.96
CA ILE A 240 -16.04 -5.34 -17.10
C ILE A 240 -16.68 -4.37 -18.09
N ARG A 241 -17.19 -4.85 -19.22
CA ARG A 241 -17.87 -4.01 -20.21
C ARG A 241 -19.12 -3.35 -19.63
N ARG A 242 -19.88 -4.06 -18.77
CA ARG A 242 -21.05 -3.49 -18.13
C ARG A 242 -20.66 -2.38 -17.15
N ILE A 243 -19.64 -2.60 -16.31
CA ILE A 243 -19.08 -1.59 -15.41
C ILE A 243 -18.64 -0.34 -16.21
N GLN A 244 -17.89 -0.53 -17.29
CA GLN A 244 -17.44 0.56 -18.17
C GLN A 244 -18.61 1.34 -18.75
N SER A 245 -19.63 0.64 -19.27
CA SER A 245 -20.83 1.27 -19.83
C SER A 245 -21.53 2.14 -18.80
N THR A 246 -21.72 1.64 -17.58
CA THR A 246 -22.38 2.37 -16.49
C THR A 246 -21.57 3.60 -16.08
N ILE A 247 -20.25 3.49 -15.94
CA ILE A 247 -19.38 4.64 -15.65
C ILE A 247 -19.47 5.69 -16.75
N ASN A 248 -19.46 5.28 -18.02
CA ASN A 248 -19.58 6.22 -19.13
C ASN A 248 -20.93 6.95 -19.10
N LYS A 249 -22.03 6.30 -18.70
CA LYS A 249 -23.33 6.97 -18.48
C LYS A 249 -23.27 7.95 -17.31
N MET A 250 -22.56 7.63 -16.22
CA MET A 250 -22.37 8.53 -15.07
C MET A 250 -21.49 9.75 -15.41
N ILE A 251 -20.48 9.57 -16.29
CA ILE A 251 -19.67 10.68 -16.81
C ILE A 251 -20.55 11.61 -17.67
N GLN A 252 -21.39 11.04 -18.53
CA GLN A 252 -22.28 11.82 -19.40
C GLN A 252 -23.43 12.49 -18.64
N ASN A 253 -23.89 11.85 -17.57
CA ASN A 253 -24.97 12.34 -16.71
C ASN A 253 -24.64 12.04 -15.24
N PRO A 254 -24.16 13.04 -14.47
CA PRO A 254 -23.82 12.87 -13.06
C PRO A 254 -24.99 12.42 -12.17
N LEU A 255 -26.24 12.60 -12.62
CA LEU A 255 -27.46 12.14 -11.91
C LEU A 255 -27.99 10.80 -12.45
N TYR A 256 -27.19 10.07 -13.24
CA TYR A 256 -27.59 8.79 -13.80
C TYR A 256 -27.92 7.77 -12.68
N PRO A 257 -29.11 7.15 -12.68
CA PRO A 257 -29.51 6.18 -11.66
C PRO A 257 -28.85 4.82 -11.89
N TYR A 258 -27.58 4.69 -11.51
CA TYR A 258 -26.74 3.52 -11.78
C TYR A 258 -27.05 2.28 -10.92
N HIS A 259 -27.88 2.39 -9.89
CA HIS A 259 -28.14 1.28 -8.96
C HIS A 259 -28.63 0.00 -9.64
N LYS A 260 -29.47 0.12 -10.67
CA LYS A 260 -29.93 -1.04 -11.44
C LYS A 260 -28.77 -1.74 -12.16
N ASP A 261 -27.89 -0.95 -12.79
CA ASP A 261 -26.72 -1.48 -13.46
C ASP A 261 -25.75 -2.14 -12.46
N ALA A 262 -25.60 -1.56 -11.27
CA ALA A 262 -24.78 -2.11 -10.19
C ALA A 262 -25.29 -3.48 -9.70
N GLU A 263 -26.61 -3.62 -9.49
CA GLU A 263 -27.21 -4.90 -9.10
C GLU A 263 -27.07 -5.96 -10.20
N GLU A 264 -27.17 -5.57 -11.48
CA GLU A 264 -26.93 -6.48 -12.60
C GLU A 264 -25.46 -6.95 -12.65
N VAL A 265 -24.50 -6.07 -12.41
CA VAL A 265 -23.07 -6.43 -12.29
C VAL A 265 -22.84 -7.44 -11.16
N LYS A 266 -23.46 -7.22 -9.99
CA LYS A 266 -23.39 -8.18 -8.87
C LYS A 266 -24.00 -9.53 -9.25
N ALA A 267 -25.15 -9.54 -9.91
CA ALA A 267 -25.80 -10.76 -10.36
C ALA A 267 -24.92 -11.56 -11.33
N MET A 268 -24.31 -10.87 -12.31
CA MET A 268 -23.35 -11.48 -13.23
C MET A 268 -22.14 -12.06 -12.49
N LYS A 269 -21.56 -11.32 -11.54
CA LYS A 269 -20.44 -11.79 -10.70
C LYS A 269 -20.82 -13.04 -9.90
N ASN A 270 -22.05 -13.13 -9.40
CA ASN A 270 -22.50 -14.29 -8.62
C ASN A 270 -22.59 -15.58 -9.45
N GLN A 271 -22.81 -15.48 -10.76
CA GLN A 271 -22.86 -16.60 -11.71
C GLN A 271 -21.47 -17.10 -12.15
N LEU A 272 -20.40 -16.42 -11.74
CA LEU A 272 -19.04 -16.85 -12.00
C LEU A 272 -18.63 -18.03 -11.12
N THR A 273 -17.84 -18.94 -11.68
CA THR A 273 -17.06 -19.92 -10.91
C THR A 273 -16.03 -19.22 -10.04
N GLN A 274 -15.47 -19.92 -9.04
CA GLN A 274 -14.44 -19.31 -8.18
C GLN A 274 -13.22 -18.85 -8.99
N GLY A 275 -12.72 -19.66 -9.92
CA GLY A 275 -11.61 -19.29 -10.80
C GLY A 275 -11.91 -18.09 -11.71
N GLU A 276 -13.17 -17.89 -12.12
CA GLU A 276 -13.57 -16.70 -12.87
C GLU A 276 -13.66 -15.45 -11.98
N LYS A 277 -14.17 -15.58 -10.74
CA LYS A 277 -14.19 -14.46 -9.77
C LYS A 277 -12.78 -13.97 -9.47
N ASP A 278 -11.89 -14.94 -9.29
CA ASP A 278 -10.46 -14.78 -9.07
C ASP A 278 -9.78 -14.05 -10.24
N GLU A 279 -10.03 -14.50 -11.47
CA GLU A 279 -9.53 -13.84 -12.68
C GLU A 279 -10.04 -12.40 -12.80
N LEU A 280 -11.35 -12.17 -12.60
CA LEU A 280 -11.96 -10.83 -12.65
C LEU A 280 -11.33 -9.90 -11.61
N GLN A 281 -11.14 -10.40 -10.39
CA GLN A 281 -10.58 -9.62 -9.30
C GLN A 281 -9.11 -9.27 -9.55
N ASN A 282 -8.30 -10.22 -10.00
CA ASN A 282 -6.90 -9.95 -10.36
C ASN A 282 -6.81 -8.94 -11.49
N ALA A 283 -7.63 -9.08 -12.54
CA ALA A 283 -7.66 -8.13 -13.64
C ALA A 283 -7.96 -6.69 -13.19
N ILE A 284 -8.90 -6.51 -12.26
CA ILE A 284 -9.20 -5.19 -11.67
C ILE A 284 -8.01 -4.70 -10.83
N LEU A 285 -7.48 -5.53 -9.93
CA LEU A 285 -6.37 -5.16 -9.05
C LEU A 285 -5.02 -4.96 -9.76
N ASP A 286 -4.83 -5.55 -10.94
CA ASP A 286 -3.59 -5.47 -11.71
C ASP A 286 -3.56 -4.23 -12.63
N ASN A 287 -4.73 -3.71 -13.01
CA ASN A 287 -4.83 -2.69 -14.04
C ASN A 287 -5.39 -1.35 -13.54
N MET A 288 -5.79 -1.25 -12.27
CA MET A 288 -6.46 -0.07 -11.72
C MET A 288 -5.72 0.46 -10.48
N ASP A 289 -5.73 1.78 -10.31
CA ASP A 289 -5.15 2.43 -9.13
C ASP A 289 -6.12 2.34 -7.94
N THR A 290 -5.60 2.46 -6.71
CA THR A 290 -6.42 2.34 -5.49
C THR A 290 -7.63 3.27 -5.48
N SER A 291 -7.49 4.53 -5.90
CA SER A 291 -8.60 5.49 -5.92
C SER A 291 -9.72 5.11 -6.89
N THR A 292 -9.39 4.49 -8.04
CA THR A 292 -10.40 4.02 -9.00
C THR A 292 -11.02 2.71 -8.55
N ILE A 293 -10.25 1.80 -7.94
CA ILE A 293 -10.80 0.58 -7.32
C ILE A 293 -11.83 0.93 -6.26
N LYS A 294 -11.56 1.91 -5.38
CA LYS A 294 -12.53 2.40 -4.40
C LYS A 294 -13.82 2.87 -5.07
N GLN A 295 -13.70 3.67 -6.14
CA GLN A 295 -14.86 4.17 -6.88
C GLN A 295 -15.68 3.03 -7.51
N ILE A 296 -15.04 2.00 -8.05
CA ILE A 296 -15.74 0.81 -8.56
C ILE A 296 -16.44 0.07 -7.43
N ARG A 297 -15.76 -0.16 -6.31
CA ARG A 297 -16.31 -0.89 -5.17
C ARG A 297 -17.51 -0.15 -4.56
N SER A 298 -17.43 1.17 -4.38
CA SER A 298 -18.55 1.96 -3.87
C SER A 298 -19.76 1.96 -4.81
N THR A 299 -19.51 2.01 -6.13
CA THR A 299 -20.57 2.08 -7.15
C THR A 299 -21.24 0.71 -7.39
N PHE A 300 -20.44 -0.36 -7.46
CA PHE A 300 -20.89 -1.68 -7.91
C PHE A 300 -20.92 -2.75 -6.80
N GLY A 301 -20.36 -2.48 -5.61
CA GLY A 301 -20.31 -3.42 -4.49
C GLY A 301 -19.61 -4.75 -4.82
N ILE A 302 -18.57 -4.69 -5.66
CA ILE A 302 -17.78 -5.84 -6.10
C ILE A 302 -16.36 -5.83 -5.56
#